data_AF-A0A535JV12-F1
#
_entry.id   AF-A0A535JV12-F1
#
_cell.length_a   1.000
_cell.length_b   1.000
_cell.length_c   1.000
_cell.angle_alpha   90.00
_cell.angle_beta   90.00
_cell.angle_gamma   90.00
#
_symmetry.space_group_name_H-M   'P 1'
#
loop_
_entity.id
_entity.type
_entity.pdbx_description
1 polymer ?
#
loop_
_entity_poly.entity_id
_entity_poly.type
_entity_poly.pdbx_seq_one_letter_code
_entity_poly.pdbx_strand_id
1 'polypeptide(L)'
;MGSTHFGSEEEAETDLRRLRQELEPLVDTFGAKNYVSVQKMSDEAMAWGKRFYMKGGFMADLTGEAIDNAVRQVAEAPGGGELTLWAQGGAIANLPDDAAAFAGRHAAFWLGIESAWLEPARDGANIAWGRDTMAALKPFTVAGQYVNDVVESGEDVVRGTYGNAKYERLRTLKRAYDPQNVFRLNQNIRP
;
A
#
# COMPACT_ATOMS: atom_id res chain seq x y z
N MET A 1 3.71 -6.37 14.17
CA MET A 1 4.19 -5.02 13.76
C MET A 1 5.67 -5.14 13.44
N GLY A 2 6.11 -4.60 12.30
CA GLY A 2 7.54 -4.54 11.93
C GLY A 2 8.00 -3.09 11.86
N SER A 3 9.27 -2.83 12.15
CA SER A 3 9.87 -1.50 12.00
C SER A 3 11.33 -1.63 11.56
N THR A 4 11.86 -0.58 10.92
CA THR A 4 13.25 -0.50 10.50
C THR A 4 13.74 0.93 10.75
N HIS A 5 14.85 1.06 11.47
CA HIS A 5 15.54 2.31 11.68
C HIS A 5 16.75 2.39 10.74
N PHE A 6 16.96 3.55 10.11
CA PHE A 6 18.11 3.83 9.25
C PHE A 6 19.02 4.86 9.94
N GLY A 7 20.01 4.37 10.67
CA GLY A 7 20.91 5.20 11.48
C GLY A 7 21.79 4.34 12.39
N SER A 8 22.27 4.93 13.48
CA SER A 8 23.11 4.22 14.45
C SER A 8 22.29 3.26 15.33
N GLU A 9 22.97 2.28 15.94
CA GLU A 9 22.31 1.36 16.89
C GLU A 9 21.79 2.10 18.13
N GLU A 10 22.48 3.14 18.59
CA GLU A 10 22.07 3.96 19.73
C GLU A 10 20.76 4.73 19.46
N GLU A 11 20.64 5.33 18.26
CA GLU A 11 19.41 5.97 17.81
C GLU A 11 18.29 4.95 17.65
N ALA A 12 18.58 3.77 17.07
CA ALA A 12 17.60 2.69 16.93
C ALA A 12 17.05 2.21 18.28
N GLU A 13 17.90 2.06 19.30
CA GLU A 13 17.46 1.70 20.67
C GLU A 13 16.54 2.76 21.28
N THR A 14 16.75 4.03 20.93
CA THR A 14 15.88 5.13 21.38
C THR A 14 14.56 5.14 20.63
N ASP A 15 14.60 5.12 19.30
CA ASP A 15 13.43 5.24 18.43
C ASP A 15 12.48 4.04 18.55
N LEU A 16 13.04 2.84 18.74
CA LEU A 16 12.29 1.59 18.75
C LEU A 16 11.90 1.14 20.17
N ARG A 17 12.33 1.88 21.21
CA ARG A 17 12.11 1.52 22.62
C ARG A 17 10.66 1.20 22.93
N ARG A 18 9.74 2.05 22.47
CA ARG A 18 8.30 1.88 22.70
C ARG A 18 7.78 0.57 22.12
N LEU A 19 8.23 0.22 20.91
CA LEU A 19 7.83 -1.03 20.25
C LEU A 19 8.42 -2.26 20.96
N ARG A 20 9.64 -2.15 21.47
CA ARG A 20 10.38 -3.27 22.06
C ARG A 20 10.06 -3.52 23.54
N GLN A 21 9.76 -2.45 24.29
CA GLN A 21 9.66 -2.51 25.75
C GLN A 21 8.30 -2.10 26.30
N GLU A 22 7.63 -1.10 25.70
CA GLU A 22 6.38 -0.56 26.24
C GLU A 22 5.12 -1.27 25.71
N LEU A 23 5.17 -1.79 24.48
CA LEU A 23 4.06 -2.52 23.85
C LEU A 23 4.02 -4.02 24.18
N GLU A 24 4.89 -4.48 25.09
CA GLU A 24 4.97 -5.87 25.56
C GLU A 24 4.88 -6.91 24.42
N PRO A 25 5.78 -6.88 23.42
CA PRO A 25 5.71 -7.78 22.29
C PRO A 25 5.91 -9.24 22.74
N LEU A 26 5.16 -10.16 22.14
CA LEU A 26 5.31 -11.60 22.40
C LEU A 26 6.71 -12.12 22.04
N VAL A 27 7.33 -11.55 21.00
CA VAL A 27 8.68 -11.86 20.56
C VAL A 27 9.36 -10.57 20.10
N ASP A 28 10.56 -10.31 20.60
CA ASP A 28 11.46 -9.27 20.09
C ASP A 28 12.49 -9.91 19.13
N THR A 29 12.45 -9.51 17.86
CA THR A 29 13.41 -9.95 16.83
C THR A 29 14.24 -8.80 16.26
N PHE A 30 14.21 -7.63 16.89
CA PHE A 30 15.00 -6.48 16.47
C PHE A 30 16.49 -6.78 16.57
N GLY A 31 17.25 -6.30 15.59
CA GLY A 31 18.70 -6.44 15.56
C GLY A 31 19.27 -5.80 14.32
N ALA A 32 20.56 -5.44 14.38
CA ALA A 32 21.26 -4.85 13.26
C ALA A 32 21.28 -5.83 12.06
N LYS A 33 20.91 -5.32 10.89
CA LYS A 33 20.94 -6.05 9.62
C LYS A 33 21.54 -5.14 8.56
N ASN A 34 22.30 -5.73 7.64
CA ASN A 34 22.68 -4.98 6.44
C ASN A 34 21.43 -4.71 5.59
N TYR A 35 21.48 -3.64 4.79
CA TYR A 35 20.34 -3.20 3.98
C TYR A 35 19.80 -4.30 3.05
N VAL A 36 20.69 -5.07 2.42
CA VAL A 36 20.29 -6.13 1.49
C VAL A 36 19.54 -7.24 2.21
N SER A 37 19.92 -7.58 3.43
CA SER A 37 19.21 -8.55 4.26
C SER A 37 17.81 -8.07 4.59
N VAL A 38 17.62 -6.78 4.92
CA VAL A 38 16.28 -6.19 5.15
C VAL A 38 15.43 -6.29 3.87
N GLN A 39 15.99 -5.90 2.72
CA GLN A 39 15.28 -5.94 1.44
C GLN A 39 14.83 -7.36 1.02
N LYS A 40 15.51 -8.40 1.49
CA LYS A 40 15.22 -9.80 1.15
C LYS A 40 14.32 -10.53 2.15
N MET A 41 13.90 -9.88 3.24
CA MET A 41 13.14 -10.56 4.32
C MET A 41 11.81 -11.15 3.84
N SER A 42 11.23 -10.63 2.76
CA SER A 42 9.96 -11.10 2.21
C SER A 42 10.12 -12.04 1.00
N ASP A 43 11.34 -12.33 0.53
CA ASP A 43 11.57 -13.07 -0.73
C ASP A 43 10.91 -14.46 -0.73
N GLU A 44 11.08 -15.23 0.35
CA GLU A 44 10.50 -16.58 0.47
C GLU A 44 8.98 -16.52 0.64
N ALA A 45 8.49 -15.58 1.45
CA ALA A 45 7.07 -15.37 1.67
C ALA A 45 6.36 -14.93 0.38
N MET A 46 7.04 -14.17 -0.48
CA MET A 46 6.53 -13.66 -1.76
C MET A 46 7.09 -14.41 -2.97
N ALA A 47 7.57 -15.64 -2.77
CA ALA A 47 8.15 -16.44 -3.84
C ALA A 47 7.19 -16.62 -5.03
N TRP A 48 7.78 -16.69 -6.22
CA TRP A 48 7.05 -16.87 -7.48
C TRP A 48 6.18 -18.14 -7.49
N GLY A 49 5.09 -18.10 -8.26
CA GLY A 49 4.19 -19.23 -8.47
C GLY A 49 2.88 -19.14 -7.69
N LYS A 50 2.74 -18.13 -6.82
CA LYS A 50 1.48 -17.82 -6.14
C LYS A 50 0.56 -17.01 -7.04
N ARG A 51 -0.73 -17.24 -6.83
CA ARG A 51 -1.83 -16.39 -7.28
C ARG A 51 -1.94 -15.24 -6.30
N PHE A 52 -2.28 -14.05 -6.78
CA PHE A 52 -2.25 -12.83 -5.98
C PHE A 52 -3.41 -11.89 -6.33
N TYR A 53 -3.97 -11.24 -5.31
CA TYR A 53 -4.92 -10.15 -5.45
C TYR A 53 -4.64 -9.09 -4.42
N MET A 54 -4.76 -7.82 -4.81
CA MET A 54 -4.62 -6.72 -3.87
C MET A 54 -5.62 -5.61 -4.10
N LYS A 55 -5.86 -4.89 -3.01
CA LYS A 55 -6.48 -3.57 -2.97
C LYS A 55 -5.60 -2.65 -2.15
N GLY A 56 -5.62 -1.37 -2.50
CA GLY A 56 -4.85 -0.36 -1.79
C GLY A 56 -5.61 0.94 -1.63
N GLY A 57 -5.20 1.70 -0.62
CA GLY A 57 -5.73 3.02 -0.34
C GLY A 57 -4.77 3.84 0.50
N PHE A 58 -5.14 5.10 0.70
CA PHE A 58 -4.42 5.99 1.60
C PHE A 58 -5.31 6.36 2.77
N MET A 59 -4.75 6.44 3.98
CA MET A 59 -5.46 6.90 5.17
C MET A 59 -4.75 8.13 5.75
N ALA A 60 -5.54 9.13 6.14
CA ALA A 60 -5.02 10.32 6.82
C ALA A 60 -4.75 10.07 8.32
N ASP A 61 -5.46 9.12 8.92
CA ASP A 61 -5.37 8.79 10.34
C ASP A 61 -5.89 7.35 10.58
N LEU A 62 -5.63 6.80 11.78
CA LEU A 62 -6.14 5.51 12.24
C LEU A 62 -7.11 5.72 13.40
N THR A 63 -8.38 5.89 13.08
CA THR A 63 -9.45 5.96 14.08
C THR A 63 -9.67 4.58 14.72
N GLY A 64 -10.22 4.55 15.94
CA GLY A 64 -10.61 3.29 16.59
C GLY A 64 -11.55 2.45 15.72
N GLU A 65 -12.51 3.08 15.04
CA GLU A 65 -13.44 2.40 14.13
C GLU A 65 -12.72 1.77 12.91
N ALA A 66 -11.71 2.46 12.34
CA ALA A 66 -10.92 1.90 11.25
C ALA A 66 -10.15 0.66 11.71
N ILE A 67 -9.58 0.71 12.92
CA ILE A 67 -8.87 -0.42 13.53
C ILE A 67 -9.82 -1.59 13.79
N ASP A 68 -10.99 -1.35 14.38
CA ASP A 68 -11.98 -2.39 14.68
C ASP A 68 -12.47 -3.09 13.40
N ASN A 69 -12.70 -2.33 12.32
CA ASN A 69 -13.03 -2.91 11.03
C ASN A 69 -11.87 -3.70 10.43
N ALA A 70 -10.64 -3.17 10.46
CA ALA A 70 -9.46 -3.88 9.98
C ALA A 70 -9.26 -5.23 10.69
N VAL A 71 -9.39 -5.25 12.03
CA VAL A 71 -9.27 -6.46 12.84
C VAL A 71 -10.34 -7.49 12.47
N ARG A 72 -11.60 -7.05 12.30
CA ARG A 72 -12.69 -7.94 11.87
C ARG A 72 -12.40 -8.58 10.51
N GLN A 73 -11.98 -7.77 9.53
CA GLN A 73 -11.69 -8.25 8.19
C GLN A 73 -10.53 -9.24 8.16
N VAL A 74 -9.48 -9.01 8.94
CA VAL A 74 -8.34 -9.95 9.06
C VAL A 74 -8.80 -11.27 9.68
N ALA A 75 -9.68 -11.25 10.69
CA ALA A 75 -10.21 -12.46 11.32
C ALA A 75 -11.06 -13.32 10.35
N GLU A 76 -11.65 -12.71 9.33
CA GLU A 76 -12.48 -13.36 8.32
C GLU A 76 -11.70 -13.75 7.05
N ALA A 77 -10.39 -13.49 7.00
CA ALA A 77 -9.58 -13.77 5.82
C ALA A 77 -9.60 -15.26 5.47
N PRO A 78 -9.80 -15.64 4.19
CA PRO A 78 -9.91 -17.04 3.77
C PRO A 78 -8.55 -17.76 3.77
N GLY A 79 -7.57 -17.31 4.56
CA GLY A 79 -6.19 -17.82 4.67
C GLY A 79 -5.24 -17.18 3.65
N GLY A 80 -4.09 -16.68 4.12
CA GLY A 80 -3.09 -15.98 3.29
C GLY A 80 -3.45 -14.52 2.95
N GLY A 81 -4.55 -14.00 3.50
CA GLY A 81 -4.93 -12.59 3.42
C GLY A 81 -4.25 -11.77 4.53
N GLU A 82 -3.67 -10.64 4.15
CA GLU A 82 -2.99 -9.70 5.02
C GLU A 82 -3.54 -8.29 4.82
N LEU A 83 -3.66 -7.55 5.92
CA LEU A 83 -3.95 -6.13 5.92
C LEU A 83 -2.74 -5.41 6.51
N THR A 84 -2.10 -4.57 5.71
CA THR A 84 -0.89 -3.84 6.08
C THR A 84 -1.16 -2.34 6.13
N LEU A 85 -0.57 -1.67 7.12
CA LEU A 85 -0.62 -0.22 7.29
C LEU A 85 0.82 0.27 7.36
N TRP A 86 1.28 0.87 6.27
CA TRP A 86 2.63 1.40 6.14
C TRP A 86 2.62 2.88 6.47
N ALA A 87 3.33 3.25 7.54
CA ALA A 87 3.51 4.64 7.91
C ALA A 87 4.23 5.39 6.78
N GLN A 88 3.62 6.50 6.35
CA GLN A 88 4.15 7.43 5.37
C GLN A 88 4.57 8.73 6.07
N GLY A 89 4.85 9.78 5.29
CA GLY A 89 5.26 11.08 5.80
C GLY A 89 6.76 11.33 5.60
N GLY A 90 7.37 12.06 6.55
CA GLY A 90 8.79 12.40 6.50
C GLY A 90 9.21 13.00 5.16
N ALA A 91 10.30 12.49 4.59
CA ALA A 91 10.84 12.97 3.32
C ALA A 91 9.84 12.89 2.14
N ILE A 92 8.91 11.93 2.16
CA ILE A 92 7.86 11.82 1.12
C ILE A 92 6.96 13.06 1.18
N ALA A 93 6.52 13.45 2.38
CA ALA A 93 5.61 14.58 2.63
C ALA A 93 6.26 15.96 2.54
N ASN A 94 7.59 16.05 2.59
CA ASN A 94 8.33 17.33 2.52
C ASN A 94 8.29 18.00 1.14
N LEU A 95 7.87 17.28 0.09
CA LEU A 95 7.70 17.86 -1.24
C LEU A 95 6.28 18.41 -1.43
N PRO A 96 6.11 19.52 -2.18
CA PRO A 96 4.79 19.96 -2.62
C PRO A 96 4.05 18.85 -3.38
N ASP A 97 2.72 18.81 -3.26
CA ASP A 97 1.91 17.77 -3.89
C ASP A 97 2.08 17.73 -5.43
N ASP A 98 2.28 18.89 -6.06
CA ASP A 98 2.43 19.07 -7.50
C ASP A 98 3.86 18.91 -8.04
N ALA A 99 4.84 18.63 -7.16
CA ALA A 99 6.24 18.44 -7.52
C ALA A 99 6.48 17.18 -8.35
N ALA A 100 5.58 16.19 -8.27
CA ALA A 100 5.66 14.95 -9.05
C ALA A 100 4.27 14.36 -9.34
N ALA A 101 4.22 13.35 -10.22
CA ALA A 101 2.98 12.67 -10.60
C ALA A 101 2.37 11.80 -9.48
N PHE A 102 3.15 11.47 -8.44
CA PHE A 102 2.69 10.64 -7.33
C PHE A 102 1.57 11.34 -6.54
N ALA A 103 0.48 10.62 -6.29
CA ALA A 103 -0.64 11.04 -5.45
C ALA A 103 -0.57 10.35 -4.08
N GLY A 104 -1.17 10.97 -3.05
CA GLY A 104 -1.21 10.40 -1.68
C GLY A 104 -0.06 10.81 -0.76
N ARG A 105 0.77 11.77 -1.18
CA ARG A 105 1.97 12.23 -0.45
C ARG A 105 1.73 12.71 0.98
N HIS A 106 0.54 13.26 1.24
CA HIS A 106 0.15 13.78 2.56
C HIS A 106 -0.67 12.79 3.39
N ALA A 107 -0.84 11.55 2.92
CA ALA A 107 -1.46 10.51 3.74
C ALA A 107 -0.50 10.10 4.86
N ALA A 108 -1.05 9.79 6.03
CA ALA A 108 -0.27 9.26 7.15
C ALA A 108 0.06 7.78 6.94
N PHE A 109 -0.82 7.04 6.26
CA PHE A 109 -0.64 5.60 6.03
C PHE A 109 -0.98 5.22 4.59
N TRP A 110 -0.23 4.26 4.06
CA TRP A 110 -0.63 3.45 2.91
C TRP A 110 -1.24 2.14 3.43
N LEU A 111 -2.47 1.87 3.02
CA LEU A 111 -3.21 0.64 3.31
C LEU A 111 -2.96 -0.34 2.16
N GLY A 112 -2.44 -1.52 2.48
CA GLY A 112 -2.40 -2.68 1.61
C GLY A 112 -3.38 -3.76 2.10
N ILE A 113 -4.20 -4.28 1.21
CA ILE A 113 -5.05 -5.47 1.45
C ILE A 113 -4.60 -6.48 0.42
N GLU A 114 -3.85 -7.48 0.85
CA GLU A 114 -3.15 -8.41 -0.02
C GLU A 114 -3.59 -9.83 0.29
N SER A 115 -3.71 -10.66 -0.73
CA SER A 115 -3.87 -12.09 -0.54
C SER A 115 -3.05 -12.85 -1.56
N ALA A 116 -2.36 -13.89 -1.08
CA ALA A 116 -1.58 -14.80 -1.90
C ALA A 116 -1.96 -16.26 -1.62
N TRP A 117 -2.18 -17.05 -2.66
CA TRP A 117 -2.60 -18.46 -2.54
C TRP A 117 -2.08 -19.31 -3.70
N LEU A 118 -2.16 -20.64 -3.58
CA LEU A 118 -1.69 -21.57 -4.62
C LEU A 118 -2.84 -22.17 -5.43
N GLU A 119 -3.90 -22.63 -4.77
CA GLU A 119 -4.97 -23.40 -5.41
C GLU A 119 -5.94 -22.49 -6.21
N PRO A 120 -6.12 -22.68 -7.53
CA PRO A 120 -7.06 -21.87 -8.32
C PRO A 120 -8.51 -21.93 -7.82
N ALA A 121 -8.90 -23.02 -7.15
CA ALA A 121 -10.21 -23.17 -6.54
C ALA A 121 -10.49 -22.11 -5.45
N ARG A 122 -9.46 -21.42 -4.94
CA ARG A 122 -9.59 -20.38 -3.90
C ARG A 122 -9.64 -18.96 -4.46
N ASP A 123 -9.60 -18.78 -5.78
CA ASP A 123 -9.64 -17.46 -6.41
C ASP A 123 -10.85 -16.66 -5.96
N GLY A 124 -12.04 -17.27 -6.02
CA GLY A 124 -13.29 -16.61 -5.68
C GLY A 124 -13.30 -16.07 -4.25
N ALA A 125 -12.88 -16.90 -3.29
CA ALA A 125 -12.87 -16.53 -1.88
C ALA A 125 -11.87 -15.39 -1.59
N ASN A 126 -10.65 -15.47 -2.12
CA ASN A 126 -9.62 -14.46 -1.87
C ASN A 126 -9.92 -13.12 -2.55
N ILE A 127 -10.43 -13.14 -3.78
CA ILE A 127 -10.82 -11.91 -4.49
C ILE A 127 -12.03 -11.26 -3.82
N ALA A 128 -13.02 -12.05 -3.38
CA ALA A 128 -14.18 -11.53 -2.66
C ALA A 128 -13.74 -10.87 -1.36
N TRP A 129 -12.93 -11.55 -0.54
CA TRP A 129 -12.41 -11.00 0.71
C TRP A 129 -11.66 -9.67 0.52
N GLY A 130 -10.78 -9.58 -0.49
CA GLY A 130 -10.05 -8.33 -0.75
C GLY A 130 -10.97 -7.17 -1.13
N ARG A 131 -12.03 -7.45 -1.91
CA ARG A 131 -13.04 -6.45 -2.30
C ARG A 131 -13.91 -6.02 -1.12
N ASP A 132 -14.38 -6.98 -0.33
CA ASP A 132 -15.24 -6.73 0.82
C ASP A 132 -14.47 -5.95 1.90
N THR A 133 -13.20 -6.30 2.12
CA THR A 133 -12.30 -5.58 3.03
C THR A 133 -12.06 -4.15 2.57
N MET A 134 -11.79 -3.93 1.28
CA MET A 134 -11.66 -2.57 0.75
C MET A 134 -12.97 -1.79 0.87
N ALA A 135 -14.13 -2.43 0.63
CA ALA A 135 -15.42 -1.78 0.78
C ALA A 135 -15.69 -1.34 2.23
N ALA A 136 -15.36 -2.19 3.21
CA ALA A 136 -15.48 -1.88 4.63
C ALA A 136 -14.55 -0.75 5.09
N LEU A 137 -13.34 -0.67 4.51
CA LEU A 137 -12.32 0.31 4.91
C LEU A 137 -12.36 1.62 4.10
N LYS A 138 -13.04 1.63 2.96
CA LYS A 138 -13.16 2.81 2.08
C LYS A 138 -13.61 4.09 2.80
N PRO A 139 -14.55 4.07 3.77
CA PRO A 139 -14.94 5.28 4.51
C PRO A 139 -13.79 5.95 5.28
N PHE A 140 -12.74 5.19 5.62
CA PHE A 140 -11.56 5.68 6.35
C PHE A 140 -10.41 6.09 5.43
N THR A 141 -10.57 5.92 4.11
CA THR A 141 -9.56 6.30 3.12
C THR A 141 -9.74 7.73 2.62
N VAL A 142 -8.64 8.38 2.26
CA VAL A 142 -8.63 9.65 1.54
C VAL A 142 -8.58 9.42 0.03
N ALA A 143 -8.85 10.49 -0.72
CA ALA A 143 -8.79 10.46 -2.18
C ALA A 143 -7.39 10.08 -2.70
N GLY A 144 -7.37 9.34 -3.80
CA GLY A 144 -6.16 8.81 -4.41
C GLY A 144 -5.90 7.37 -4.04
N GLN A 145 -5.13 6.70 -4.89
CA GLN A 145 -4.66 5.33 -4.68
C GLN A 145 -3.22 5.25 -5.18
N TYR A 146 -2.45 4.29 -4.68
CA TYR A 146 -1.15 4.02 -5.24
C TYR A 146 -1.31 3.23 -6.54
N VAL A 147 -0.91 3.82 -7.66
CA VAL A 147 -1.16 3.27 -9.00
C VAL A 147 -0.62 1.84 -9.19
N ASN A 148 0.43 1.47 -8.46
CA ASN A 148 1.05 0.15 -8.53
C ASN A 148 0.21 -0.95 -7.86
N ASP A 149 -0.81 -0.58 -7.09
CA ASP A 149 -1.72 -1.51 -6.42
C ASP A 149 -3.05 -1.69 -7.17
N VAL A 150 -3.27 -0.87 -8.20
CA VAL A 150 -4.55 -0.82 -8.89
C VAL A 150 -4.62 -1.98 -9.88
N VAL A 151 -5.48 -2.94 -9.58
CA VAL A 151 -5.73 -4.11 -10.43
C VAL A 151 -6.86 -3.88 -11.45
N GLU A 152 -7.77 -2.96 -11.18
CA GLU A 152 -8.80 -2.54 -12.14
C GLU A 152 -8.25 -1.59 -13.20
N SER A 153 -8.92 -1.52 -14.36
CA SER A 153 -8.59 -0.57 -15.43
C SER A 153 -9.83 0.23 -15.79
N GLY A 154 -9.64 1.49 -16.19
CA GLY A 154 -10.73 2.36 -16.60
C GLY A 154 -10.35 3.82 -16.40
N GLU A 155 -10.92 4.71 -17.20
CA GLU A 155 -10.59 6.13 -17.13
C GLU A 155 -10.93 6.73 -15.76
N ASP A 156 -12.10 6.40 -15.22
CA ASP A 156 -12.54 6.88 -13.91
C ASP A 156 -11.68 6.34 -12.77
N VAL A 157 -11.20 5.09 -12.89
CA VAL A 157 -10.27 4.49 -11.92
C VAL A 157 -8.96 5.26 -11.93
N VAL A 158 -8.34 5.42 -13.11
CA VAL A 158 -7.06 6.14 -13.25
C VAL A 158 -7.17 7.59 -12.81
N ARG A 159 -8.27 8.27 -13.18
CA ARG A 159 -8.56 9.64 -12.75
C ARG A 159 -8.71 9.74 -11.24
N GLY A 160 -9.40 8.79 -10.61
CA GLY A 160 -9.53 8.69 -9.15
C GLY A 160 -8.18 8.46 -8.45
N THR A 161 -7.31 7.64 -9.03
CA THR A 161 -5.96 7.34 -8.53
C THR A 161 -5.08 8.59 -8.44
N TYR A 162 -5.02 9.38 -9.52
CA TYR A 162 -4.16 10.58 -9.58
C TYR A 162 -4.79 11.85 -9.02
N GLY A 163 -6.13 11.92 -9.00
CA GLY A 163 -6.88 13.16 -8.79
C GLY A 163 -6.91 14.06 -10.04
N ASN A 164 -7.95 14.90 -10.12
CA ASN A 164 -8.26 15.66 -11.34
C ASN A 164 -7.11 16.54 -11.87
N ALA A 165 -6.46 17.31 -10.99
CA ALA A 165 -5.41 18.24 -11.42
C ALA A 165 -4.20 17.52 -12.03
N LYS A 166 -3.71 16.46 -11.37
CA LYS A 166 -2.58 15.66 -11.88
C LYS A 166 -2.96 14.88 -13.13
N TYR A 167 -4.17 14.31 -13.16
CA TYR A 167 -4.67 13.59 -14.33
C TYR A 167 -4.67 14.46 -15.59
N GLU A 168 -5.19 15.69 -15.51
CA GLU A 168 -5.22 16.59 -16.68
C GLU A 168 -3.82 17.05 -17.13
N ARG A 169 -2.91 17.28 -16.17
CA ARG A 169 -1.49 17.59 -16.50
C ARG A 169 -0.82 16.41 -17.20
N LEU A 170 -0.99 15.19 -16.68
CA LEU A 170 -0.45 13.96 -17.27
C LEU A 170 -1.06 13.67 -18.64
N ARG A 171 -2.36 13.90 -18.82
CA ARG A 171 -3.05 13.79 -20.10
C ARG A 171 -2.48 14.76 -21.14
N THR A 172 -2.19 15.99 -20.74
CA THR A 172 -1.52 16.97 -21.61
C THR A 172 -0.15 16.48 -22.07
N LEU A 173 0.64 15.90 -21.16
CA LEU A 173 1.93 15.29 -21.50
C LEU A 173 1.75 14.07 -22.43
N LYS A 174 0.75 13.22 -22.17
CA LYS A 174 0.42 12.07 -23.04
C LYS A 174 0.11 12.52 -24.47
N ARG A 175 -0.66 13.58 -24.66
CA ARG A 175 -0.91 14.17 -26.00
C ARG A 175 0.36 14.63 -26.71
N ALA A 176 1.32 15.19 -25.96
CA ALA A 176 2.56 15.70 -26.53
C ALA A 176 3.55 14.58 -26.91
N TYR A 177 3.65 13.55 -26.07
CA TYR A 177 4.71 12.53 -26.19
C TYR A 177 4.22 11.17 -26.71
N ASP A 178 2.94 10.83 -26.54
CA ASP A 178 2.34 9.57 -27.02
C ASP A 178 0.88 9.81 -27.50
N PRO A 179 0.67 10.68 -28.51
CA PRO A 179 -0.67 11.04 -29.00
C PRO A 179 -1.46 9.86 -29.57
N GLN A 180 -0.78 8.81 -30.04
CA GLN A 180 -1.40 7.60 -30.58
C GLN A 180 -1.67 6.54 -29.51
N ASN A 181 -1.32 6.83 -28.24
CA ASN A 181 -1.48 5.93 -27.11
C ASN A 181 -0.87 4.54 -27.37
N VAL A 182 0.36 4.54 -27.90
CA VAL A 182 1.15 3.32 -28.17
C VAL A 182 1.45 2.60 -26.85
N PHE A 183 1.82 3.34 -25.81
CA PHE A 183 2.13 2.79 -24.49
C PHE A 183 0.90 2.75 -23.60
N ARG A 184 0.07 1.71 -23.77
CA ARG A 184 -1.26 1.59 -23.12
C ARG A 184 -1.48 0.38 -22.23
N LEU A 185 -0.49 -0.49 -22.07
CA LEU A 185 -0.55 -1.64 -21.14
C LEU A 185 -0.03 -1.20 -19.76
N ASN A 186 -0.79 -0.30 -19.13
CA ASN A 186 -0.52 0.29 -17.82
C ASN A 186 -1.83 0.87 -17.28
N GLN A 187 -1.79 1.53 -16.11
CA GLN A 187 -2.89 2.36 -15.62
C GLN A 187 -3.03 3.60 -16.51
N ASN A 188 -3.66 3.39 -17.65
CA ASN A 188 -3.46 4.23 -18.82
C ASN A 188 -4.25 5.53 -18.76
N ILE A 189 -3.52 6.63 -18.95
CA ILE A 189 -4.09 7.94 -19.20
C ILE A 189 -4.24 8.08 -20.72
N ARG A 190 -5.47 8.27 -21.19
CA ARG A 190 -5.74 8.49 -22.61
C ARG A 190 -5.38 9.93 -22.99
N PRO A 191 -4.79 10.18 -24.16
CA PRO A 191 -4.60 11.54 -24.66
C PRO A 191 -5.94 12.28 -24.75
#